data_AF-A0A0F6XZ60-F1
#
_entry.id   AF-A0A0F6XZ60-F1
#
_cell.length_a   1.000
_cell.length_b   1.000
_cell.length_c   1.000
_cell.angle_alpha   90.00
_cell.angle_beta   90.00
_cell.angle_gamma   90.00
#
_symmetry.space_group_name_H-M   'P 1'
#
loop_
_entity.id
_entity.type
_entity.pdbx_description
1 polymer ?
#
loop_
_entity_poly.entity_id
_entity_poly.type
_entity_poly.pdbx_seq_one_letter_code
_entity_poly.pdbx_strand_id
1 'polypeptide(L)'
;MKIWLKTFLLSGLLLLLFGLQPSQSLASGNAKILLDGYPLTFPVQPQVVKGTTLVPFRAIAEAMGIQVQWDNATRTIVATNPNGTAGTQLRLQINNATAYVNNQPITLAVSPTLYKGSALIPLRVFSEQFGATVNWDGANRTVLLQSPPKDLYTMAFYAISSFSERQLISSFDAVSFGWARINENGEFTLQGKDFYWPKSAGDVTPEGIVSEAKAGGTQPYFMVFASDRKGELMKMLQTAQLRQQTIDGILQTVRNQPFEGVALDFEGLGLSGDIELEKRLYTEFVGQLAPVLHQEGKKLSLILHPPNGSYKGYDYAQLSAMADDLIIMAYDYGQKGQPENLDKVNEAIQLALKQVPKEKLILGISMGSENAGTINSKIGLAKRYGLKGVSLWRLGLIGEPTYLEMKKAVAM
;
A
#
# COMPACT_ATOMS: atom_id res chain seq x y z
N MET A 1 -53.30 24.51 -82.12
CA MET A 1 -54.10 23.61 -81.28
C MET A 1 -54.07 24.13 -79.84
N LYS A 2 -55.24 24.52 -79.29
CA LYS A 2 -55.66 24.65 -77.87
C LYS A 2 -54.61 24.97 -76.78
N ILE A 3 -54.63 26.15 -76.11
CA ILE A 3 -55.38 26.53 -74.87
C ILE A 3 -54.57 26.36 -73.55
N TRP A 4 -54.32 27.50 -72.86
CA TRP A 4 -54.37 27.80 -71.40
C TRP A 4 -53.60 26.97 -70.33
N LEU A 5 -52.78 27.64 -69.47
CA LEU A 5 -53.11 28.13 -68.10
C LEU A 5 -52.13 27.86 -66.92
N LYS A 6 -52.10 28.86 -66.01
CA LYS A 6 -51.85 28.85 -64.53
C LYS A 6 -50.42 28.55 -64.05
N THR A 7 -49.78 29.22 -63.08
CA THR A 7 -49.96 30.39 -62.17
C THR A 7 -48.87 30.21 -61.09
N PHE A 8 -48.19 31.28 -60.62
CA PHE A 8 -47.73 31.57 -59.24
C PHE A 8 -47.01 30.47 -58.38
N LEU A 9 -46.13 30.71 -57.40
CA LEU A 9 -45.94 31.82 -56.46
C LEU A 9 -44.57 31.65 -55.75
N LEU A 10 -44.06 32.75 -55.19
CA LEU A 10 -42.91 32.91 -54.30
C LEU A 10 -42.63 31.77 -53.32
N SER A 11 -41.34 31.43 -53.12
CA SER A 11 -40.83 30.96 -51.83
C SER A 11 -39.75 31.91 -51.33
N GLY A 12 -39.94 32.35 -50.08
CA GLY A 12 -39.22 33.45 -49.46
C GLY A 12 -37.93 33.03 -48.78
N LEU A 13 -37.11 34.06 -48.61
CA LEU A 13 -35.92 34.17 -47.78
C LEU A 13 -36.21 33.73 -46.33
N LEU A 14 -35.67 32.58 -45.90
CA LEU A 14 -35.71 32.15 -44.50
C LEU A 14 -34.37 32.55 -43.84
N LEU A 15 -34.42 33.59 -43.00
CA LEU A 15 -33.32 33.99 -42.13
C LEU A 15 -32.99 32.87 -41.14
N LEU A 16 -31.75 32.36 -41.21
CA LEU A 16 -31.14 31.49 -40.20
C LEU A 16 -30.76 32.33 -38.96
N LEU A 17 -31.70 32.43 -38.02
CA LEU A 17 -31.42 32.84 -36.65
C LEU A 17 -30.70 31.68 -35.93
N PHE A 18 -29.38 31.74 -35.85
CA PHE A 18 -28.60 30.93 -34.91
C PHE A 18 -28.93 31.39 -33.48
N GLY A 19 -29.90 30.75 -32.86
CA GLY A 19 -30.10 30.85 -31.42
C GLY A 19 -28.89 30.27 -30.70
N LEU A 20 -28.20 31.10 -29.92
CA LEU A 20 -27.29 30.67 -28.86
C LEU A 20 -28.08 29.76 -27.93
N GLN A 21 -27.94 28.44 -28.11
CA GLN A 21 -28.45 27.50 -27.12
C GLN A 21 -27.62 27.68 -25.86
N PRO A 22 -28.23 27.96 -24.69
CA PRO A 22 -27.49 27.96 -23.44
C PRO A 22 -26.85 26.57 -23.28
N SER A 23 -25.53 26.54 -23.05
CA SER A 23 -24.84 25.32 -22.68
C SER A 23 -25.57 24.71 -21.49
N GLN A 24 -26.18 23.54 -21.68
CA GLN A 24 -26.85 22.84 -20.60
C GLN A 24 -25.82 22.60 -19.50
N SER A 25 -26.04 23.22 -18.33
CA SER A 25 -25.32 22.85 -17.13
C SER A 25 -25.64 21.40 -16.82
N LEU A 26 -24.64 20.52 -16.90
CA LEU A 26 -24.78 19.13 -16.48
C LEU A 26 -25.01 19.09 -14.97
N ALA A 27 -26.28 19.01 -14.57
CA ALA A 27 -26.67 18.73 -13.20
C ALA A 27 -26.59 17.23 -12.91
N SER A 28 -25.97 16.91 -11.76
CA SER A 28 -26.26 15.79 -10.87
C SER A 28 -26.12 14.35 -11.42
N GLY A 29 -24.88 13.89 -11.53
CA GLY A 29 -24.54 12.48 -11.29
C GLY A 29 -23.48 12.43 -10.20
N ASN A 30 -23.70 11.66 -9.13
CA ASN A 30 -22.78 11.57 -7.98
C ASN A 30 -21.38 11.13 -8.45
N ALA A 31 -20.45 12.07 -8.59
CA ALA A 31 -19.09 11.76 -8.98
C ALA A 31 -18.43 10.92 -7.87
N LYS A 32 -17.83 9.79 -8.25
CA LYS A 32 -17.00 9.01 -7.32
C LYS A 32 -15.70 9.76 -7.08
N ILE A 33 -15.14 9.66 -5.88
CA ILE A 33 -13.83 10.24 -5.56
C ILE A 33 -12.96 9.09 -5.09
N LEU A 34 -11.87 8.83 -5.82
CA LEU A 34 -10.87 7.83 -5.46
C LEU A 34 -9.63 8.56 -4.94
N LEU A 35 -9.04 8.06 -3.86
CA LEU A 35 -7.71 8.47 -3.41
C LEU A 35 -6.78 7.26 -3.54
N ASP A 36 -5.75 7.41 -4.37
CA ASP A 36 -4.81 6.35 -4.73
C ASP A 36 -5.56 5.08 -5.17
N GLY A 37 -6.51 5.24 -6.08
CA GLY A 37 -7.34 4.15 -6.62
C GLY A 37 -8.44 3.63 -5.70
N TYR A 38 -8.42 3.95 -4.40
CA TYR A 38 -9.43 3.46 -3.46
C TYR A 38 -10.57 4.47 -3.23
N PRO A 39 -11.85 4.05 -3.25
CA PRO A 39 -12.99 4.95 -3.09
C PRO A 39 -13.07 5.58 -1.69
N LEU A 40 -13.33 6.89 -1.64
CA LEU A 40 -13.62 7.59 -0.40
C LEU A 40 -15.12 7.59 -0.11
N THR A 41 -15.46 7.30 1.15
CA THR A 41 -16.82 7.39 1.67
C THR A 41 -17.02 8.73 2.36
N PHE A 42 -18.15 9.37 2.08
CA PHE A 42 -18.48 10.68 2.64
C PHE A 42 -19.77 10.64 3.47
N PRO A 43 -19.83 11.39 4.60
CA PRO A 43 -21.03 11.46 5.42
C PRO A 43 -22.19 12.19 4.71
N VAL A 44 -21.87 13.07 3.76
CA VAL A 44 -22.81 13.74 2.87
C VAL A 44 -22.25 13.73 1.46
N GLN A 45 -23.12 13.74 0.44
CA GLN A 45 -22.66 13.71 -0.94
C GLN A 45 -21.92 15.00 -1.32
N PRO A 46 -20.80 14.91 -2.08
CA PRO A 46 -20.18 16.06 -2.72
C PRO A 46 -21.19 16.91 -3.52
N GLN A 47 -20.99 18.22 -3.55
CA GLN A 47 -21.87 19.17 -4.23
C GLN A 47 -21.09 19.89 -5.33
N VAL A 48 -21.71 20.10 -6.49
CA VAL A 48 -21.14 20.98 -7.52
C VAL A 48 -21.82 22.34 -7.42
N VAL A 49 -21.05 23.36 -7.06
CA VAL A 49 -21.52 24.75 -6.91
C VAL A 49 -20.72 25.62 -7.87
N LYS A 50 -21.37 26.29 -8.81
CA LYS A 50 -20.72 27.16 -9.82
C LYS A 50 -19.54 26.45 -10.54
N GLY A 51 -19.71 25.18 -10.91
CA GLY A 51 -18.67 24.38 -11.55
C GLY A 51 -17.53 23.90 -10.62
N THR A 52 -17.59 24.20 -9.32
CA THR A 52 -16.62 23.75 -8.32
C THR A 52 -17.19 22.59 -7.50
N THR A 53 -16.47 21.47 -7.45
CA THR A 53 -16.82 20.35 -6.56
C THR A 53 -16.42 20.67 -5.13
N LEU A 54 -17.42 20.77 -4.25
CA LEU A 54 -17.27 20.88 -2.81
C LEU A 54 -17.43 19.51 -2.17
N VAL A 55 -16.53 19.15 -1.27
CA VAL A 55 -16.46 17.82 -0.65
C VAL A 55 -16.40 17.92 0.87
N PRO A 56 -16.93 16.95 1.62
CA PRO A 56 -16.63 16.83 3.05
C PRO A 56 -15.15 16.58 3.25
N PHE A 57 -14.40 17.66 3.47
CA PHE A 57 -12.94 17.65 3.40
C PHE A 57 -12.30 16.73 4.44
N ARG A 58 -12.96 16.52 5.60
CA ARG A 58 -12.43 15.71 6.69
C ARG A 58 -12.15 14.27 6.25
N ALA A 59 -13.00 13.70 5.39
CA ALA A 59 -12.77 12.35 4.86
C ALA A 59 -11.48 12.27 4.02
N ILE A 60 -11.16 13.33 3.26
CA ILE A 60 -9.92 13.43 2.49
C ILE A 60 -8.74 13.69 3.41
N ALA A 61 -8.91 14.58 4.38
CA ALA A 61 -7.91 14.92 5.37
C ALA A 61 -7.46 13.68 6.15
N GLU A 62 -8.41 12.92 6.70
CA GLU A 62 -8.15 11.66 7.41
C GLU A 62 -7.45 10.64 6.52
N ALA A 63 -7.92 10.46 5.28
CA ALA A 63 -7.34 9.50 4.34
C ALA A 63 -5.92 9.87 3.89
N MET A 64 -5.53 11.15 3.99
CA MET A 64 -4.19 11.66 3.71
C MET A 64 -3.34 11.88 4.97
N GLY A 65 -3.87 11.61 6.17
CA GLY A 65 -3.18 11.84 7.45
C GLY A 65 -3.01 13.32 7.83
N ILE A 66 -3.84 14.21 7.29
CA ILE A 66 -3.86 15.65 7.58
C ILE A 66 -4.67 15.89 8.86
N GLN A 67 -4.07 16.61 9.81
CA GLN A 67 -4.72 16.99 11.06
C GLN A 67 -5.67 18.17 10.84
N VAL A 68 -6.87 18.10 11.42
CA VAL A 68 -7.91 19.10 11.25
C VAL A 68 -8.41 19.58 12.60
N GLN A 69 -8.38 20.90 12.80
CA GLN A 69 -8.96 21.57 13.95
C GLN A 69 -10.15 22.43 13.51
N TRP A 70 -11.18 22.48 14.37
CA TRP A 70 -12.38 23.29 14.17
C TRP A 70 -12.53 24.27 15.34
N ASP A 71 -12.61 25.55 15.03
CA ASP A 71 -13.00 26.60 15.96
C ASP A 71 -14.48 26.94 15.74
N ASN A 72 -15.30 26.65 16.75
CA ASN A 72 -16.74 26.87 16.69
C ASN A 72 -17.13 28.35 16.81
N ALA A 73 -16.37 29.16 17.55
CA ALA A 73 -16.68 30.58 17.76
C ALA A 73 -16.53 31.37 16.46
N THR A 74 -15.46 31.08 15.71
CA THR A 74 -15.18 31.76 14.44
C THR A 74 -15.63 30.98 13.21
N ARG A 75 -16.10 29.74 13.38
CA ARG A 75 -16.43 28.79 12.30
C ARG A 75 -15.25 28.58 11.36
N THR A 76 -14.07 28.41 11.94
CA THR A 76 -12.80 28.29 11.24
C THR A 76 -12.29 26.86 11.26
N ILE A 77 -11.75 26.42 10.14
CA ILE A 77 -11.06 25.16 9.92
C ILE A 77 -9.58 25.47 9.80
N VAL A 78 -8.76 24.75 10.55
CA VAL A 78 -7.30 24.76 10.41
C VAL A 78 -6.85 23.35 10.08
N ALA A 79 -6.37 23.14 8.85
CA ALA A 79 -5.80 21.87 8.41
C ALA A 79 -4.28 21.98 8.38
N THR A 80 -3.59 20.98 8.94
CA THR A 80 -2.13 20.96 9.06
C THR A 80 -1.58 19.60 8.70
N ASN A 81 -0.44 19.58 8.01
CA ASN A 81 0.34 18.37 7.81
C ASN A 81 1.71 18.53 8.51
N PRO A 82 1.84 18.12 9.79
CA PRO A 82 3.08 18.29 10.54
C PRO A 82 4.24 17.43 10.00
N ASN A 83 3.93 16.36 9.24
CA ASN A 83 4.92 15.44 8.68
C ASN A 83 5.12 15.64 7.16
N GLY A 84 4.60 16.73 6.60
CA GLY A 84 4.75 17.07 5.18
C GLY A 84 5.94 17.98 4.89
N THR A 85 6.35 18.06 3.63
CA THR A 85 7.54 18.76 3.10
C THR A 85 7.63 20.27 3.37
N ALA A 86 6.62 20.90 3.98
CA ALA A 86 6.63 22.34 4.25
C ALA A 86 5.83 22.79 5.50
N GLY A 87 5.39 21.87 6.37
CA GLY A 87 4.55 22.25 7.51
C GLY A 87 3.29 23.04 7.11
N THR A 88 2.69 22.71 5.94
CA THR A 88 1.61 23.49 5.35
C THR A 88 0.42 23.59 6.30
N GLN A 89 -0.04 24.82 6.53
CA GLN A 89 -1.26 25.15 7.23
C GLN A 89 -2.26 25.81 6.28
N LEU A 90 -3.44 25.23 6.14
CA LEU A 90 -4.56 25.79 5.41
C LEU A 90 -5.65 26.23 6.41
N ARG A 91 -5.94 27.53 6.45
CA ARG A 91 -7.01 28.10 7.28
C ARG A 91 -8.16 28.59 6.42
N LEU A 92 -9.36 28.10 6.72
CA LEU A 92 -10.59 28.32 5.97
C LEU A 92 -11.70 28.74 6.94
N GLN A 93 -12.56 29.68 6.55
CA GLN A 93 -13.71 30.06 7.36
C GLN A 93 -15.00 29.83 6.59
N ILE A 94 -16.03 29.30 7.26
CA ILE A 94 -17.33 29.07 6.62
C ILE A 94 -17.91 30.38 6.10
N ASN A 95 -18.44 30.34 4.88
CA ASN A 95 -19.02 31.45 4.12
C ASN A 95 -18.03 32.59 3.81
N ASN A 96 -16.73 32.38 3.97
CA ASN A 96 -15.69 33.34 3.59
C ASN A 96 -14.93 32.83 2.36
N ALA A 97 -14.83 33.66 1.31
CA ALA A 97 -14.08 33.33 0.11
C ALA A 97 -12.57 33.55 0.27
N THR A 98 -12.12 34.17 1.36
CA THR A 98 -10.69 34.32 1.67
C THR A 98 -10.23 33.16 2.55
N ALA A 99 -9.28 32.38 2.05
CA ALA A 99 -8.56 31.37 2.83
C ALA A 99 -7.11 31.82 3.03
N TYR A 100 -6.37 31.11 3.88
CA TYR A 100 -4.97 31.41 4.14
C TYR A 100 -4.12 30.15 4.06
N VAL A 101 -3.03 30.21 3.32
CA VAL A 101 -2.00 29.17 3.25
C VAL A 101 -0.75 29.73 3.91
N ASN A 102 -0.30 29.17 5.03
CA ASN A 102 0.85 29.67 5.78
C ASN A 102 0.77 31.18 6.03
N ASN A 103 -0.41 31.65 6.47
CA ASN A 103 -0.77 33.06 6.68
C ASN A 103 -0.84 33.95 5.42
N GLN A 104 -0.58 33.43 4.22
CA GLN A 104 -0.77 34.16 2.97
C GLN A 104 -2.21 34.01 2.46
N PRO A 105 -2.93 35.11 2.16
CA PRO A 105 -4.32 35.04 1.72
C PRO A 105 -4.42 34.48 0.29
N ILE A 106 -5.43 33.64 0.07
CA ILE A 106 -5.85 33.15 -1.26
C ILE A 106 -7.35 33.33 -1.42
N THR A 107 -7.80 33.57 -2.66
CA THR A 107 -9.24 33.70 -2.98
C THR A 107 -9.79 32.38 -3.52
N LEU A 108 -10.92 31.97 -2.95
CA LEU A 108 -11.65 30.77 -3.36
C LEU A 108 -12.74 31.14 -4.37
N ALA A 109 -12.88 30.33 -5.43
CA ALA A 109 -13.96 30.47 -6.40
C ALA A 109 -15.35 30.29 -5.76
N VAL A 110 -15.44 29.42 -4.74
CA VAL A 110 -16.63 29.17 -3.93
C VAL A 110 -16.20 29.10 -2.47
N SER A 111 -16.89 29.84 -1.60
CA SER A 111 -16.59 29.81 -0.17
C SER A 111 -16.91 28.45 0.45
N PRO A 112 -16.19 28.03 1.51
CA PRO A 112 -16.54 26.84 2.27
C PRO A 112 -17.95 27.00 2.83
N THR A 113 -18.75 25.94 2.80
CA THR A 113 -20.14 26.00 3.28
C THR A 113 -20.40 24.89 4.28
N LEU A 114 -21.35 25.12 5.18
CA LEU A 114 -21.85 24.07 6.07
C LEU A 114 -23.09 23.45 5.44
N TYR A 115 -23.06 22.15 5.17
CA TYR A 115 -24.17 21.41 4.59
C TYR A 115 -24.44 20.14 5.41
N LYS A 116 -25.65 20.05 5.98
CA LYS A 116 -26.08 18.91 6.83
C LYS A 116 -25.03 18.54 7.89
N GLY A 117 -24.47 19.53 8.57
CA GLY A 117 -23.47 19.34 9.63
C GLY A 117 -22.04 19.05 9.14
N SER A 118 -21.80 18.94 7.84
CA SER A 118 -20.47 18.77 7.26
C SER A 118 -19.98 20.07 6.61
N ALA A 119 -18.72 20.43 6.87
CA ALA A 119 -18.08 21.50 6.13
C ALA A 119 -17.65 21.00 4.74
N LEU A 120 -18.16 21.65 3.70
CA LEU A 120 -17.83 21.40 2.32
C LEU A 120 -16.84 22.44 1.82
N ILE A 121 -15.69 21.99 1.31
CA ILE A 121 -14.60 22.83 0.82
C ILE A 121 -14.31 22.50 -0.64
N PRO A 122 -13.89 23.47 -1.48
CA PRO A 122 -13.41 23.20 -2.82
C PRO A 122 -12.32 22.12 -2.83
N LEU A 123 -12.63 20.98 -3.46
CA LEU A 123 -11.79 19.79 -3.45
C LEU A 123 -10.36 20.09 -3.88
N ARG A 124 -10.23 20.75 -5.05
CA ARG A 124 -8.93 21.07 -5.64
C ARG A 124 -8.07 21.93 -4.72
N VAL A 125 -8.66 22.96 -4.11
CA VAL A 125 -7.96 23.84 -3.16
C VAL A 125 -7.46 23.04 -1.98
N PHE A 126 -8.28 22.17 -1.39
CA PHE A 126 -7.82 21.38 -0.25
C PHE A 126 -6.70 20.41 -0.67
N SER A 127 -6.93 19.58 -1.69
CA SER A 127 -6.01 18.52 -2.09
C SER A 127 -4.65 19.04 -2.57
N GLU A 128 -4.63 20.06 -3.44
CA GLU A 128 -3.38 20.57 -4.02
C GLU A 128 -2.50 21.28 -2.98
N GLN A 129 -3.10 21.94 -1.97
CA GLN A 129 -2.32 22.56 -0.88
C GLN A 129 -1.56 21.54 -0.04
N PHE A 130 -2.02 20.29 -0.02
CA PHE A 130 -1.35 19.18 0.64
C PHE A 130 -0.62 18.25 -0.34
N GLY A 131 -0.31 18.74 -1.55
CA GLY A 131 0.53 18.05 -2.53
C GLY A 131 -0.14 16.94 -3.31
N ALA A 132 -1.45 16.74 -3.16
CA ALA A 132 -2.18 15.76 -3.96
C ALA A 132 -2.55 16.33 -5.33
N THR A 133 -2.45 15.51 -6.38
CA THR A 133 -2.91 15.89 -7.72
C THR A 133 -4.37 15.52 -7.90
N VAL A 134 -5.14 16.35 -8.63
CA VAL A 134 -6.57 16.14 -8.87
C VAL A 134 -6.85 16.05 -10.37
N ASN A 135 -7.21 14.85 -10.82
CA ASN A 135 -7.58 14.54 -12.19
C ASN A 135 -9.07 14.18 -12.32
N TRP A 136 -9.64 14.43 -13.49
CA TRP A 136 -11.02 14.06 -13.81
C TRP A 136 -11.05 12.97 -14.87
N ASP A 137 -11.69 11.85 -14.54
CA ASP A 137 -12.05 10.82 -15.49
C ASP A 137 -13.51 11.04 -15.93
N GLY A 138 -13.68 11.62 -17.11
CA GLY A 138 -14.99 11.91 -17.67
C GLY A 138 -15.77 10.67 -18.10
N ALA A 139 -15.10 9.59 -18.48
CA ALA A 139 -15.75 8.34 -18.90
C ALA A 139 -16.42 7.66 -17.71
N ASN A 140 -15.71 7.59 -16.57
CA ASN A 140 -16.22 6.98 -15.34
C ASN A 140 -16.87 7.97 -14.37
N ARG A 141 -16.97 9.25 -14.75
CA ARG A 141 -17.45 10.35 -13.88
C ARG A 141 -16.80 10.32 -12.50
N THR A 142 -15.48 10.20 -12.49
CA THR A 142 -14.70 9.95 -11.27
C THR A 142 -13.62 11.01 -11.10
N VAL A 143 -13.51 11.55 -9.89
CA VAL A 143 -12.35 12.35 -9.49
C VAL A 143 -11.26 11.42 -8.99
N LEU A 144 -10.08 11.52 -9.58
CA LEU A 144 -8.90 10.75 -9.23
C LEU A 144 -7.95 11.65 -8.44
N LEU A 145 -7.82 11.38 -7.15
CA LEU A 145 -6.84 11.97 -6.28
C LEU A 145 -5.64 11.04 -6.18
N GLN A 146 -4.44 11.59 -6.36
CA GLN A 146 -3.19 10.90 -6.07
C GLN A 146 -2.47 11.66 -4.96
N SER A 147 -2.24 10.99 -3.83
CA SER A 147 -1.52 11.59 -2.71
C SER A 147 -0.03 11.72 -3.04
N PRO A 148 0.69 12.69 -2.45
CA PRO A 148 2.11 12.86 -2.71
C PRO A 148 2.92 11.60 -2.34
N PRO A 149 4.16 11.47 -2.87
CA PRO A 149 5.09 10.47 -2.39
C PRO A 149 5.27 10.57 -0.87
N LYS A 150 5.40 9.43 -0.20
CA LYS A 150 5.69 9.36 1.23
C LYS A 150 6.94 8.53 1.45
N ASP A 151 7.78 8.96 2.38
CA ASP A 151 8.85 8.14 2.92
C ASP A 151 8.23 6.93 3.63
N LEU A 152 8.45 5.76 3.06
CA LEU A 152 7.93 4.48 3.52
C LEU A 152 9.07 3.49 3.47
N TYR A 153 9.21 2.67 4.51
CA TYR A 153 10.13 1.56 4.48
C TYR A 153 9.77 0.61 3.33
N THR A 154 10.77 0.18 2.58
CA THR A 154 10.62 -0.71 1.44
C THR A 154 11.49 -1.94 1.60
N MET A 155 10.85 -3.10 1.48
CA MET A 155 11.56 -4.39 1.42
C MET A 155 11.27 -5.09 0.10
N ALA A 156 12.26 -5.69 -0.53
CA ALA A 156 12.03 -6.62 -1.63
C ALA A 156 12.48 -8.04 -1.27
N PHE A 157 11.84 -9.03 -1.84
CA PHE A 157 12.27 -10.41 -1.71
C PHE A 157 13.19 -10.80 -2.86
N TYR A 158 14.36 -11.36 -2.54
CA TYR A 158 15.29 -11.96 -3.49
C TYR A 158 15.26 -13.47 -3.27
N ALA A 159 14.45 -14.16 -4.06
CA ALA A 159 14.28 -15.61 -3.98
C ALA A 159 14.39 -16.24 -5.39
N ILE A 160 13.70 -17.36 -5.61
CA ILE A 160 13.50 -18.05 -6.91
C ILE A 160 13.60 -17.06 -8.07
N SER A 161 14.41 -17.27 -9.10
CA SER A 161 14.44 -16.43 -10.32
C SER A 161 14.46 -14.90 -10.10
N SER A 162 15.24 -14.39 -9.14
CA SER A 162 15.36 -12.94 -8.86
C SER A 162 16.61 -12.28 -9.48
N PHE A 163 17.57 -13.07 -9.94
CA PHE A 163 18.90 -12.61 -10.35
C PHE A 163 18.90 -11.55 -11.45
N SER A 164 17.93 -11.59 -12.37
CA SER A 164 17.77 -10.61 -13.46
C SER A 164 17.47 -9.19 -13.00
N GLU A 165 16.98 -9.01 -11.76
CA GLU A 165 16.68 -7.71 -11.16
C GLU A 165 17.57 -7.39 -9.95
N ARG A 166 18.72 -8.07 -9.78
CA ARG A 166 19.64 -7.82 -8.65
C ARG A 166 20.11 -6.37 -8.55
N GLN A 167 20.17 -5.64 -9.67
CA GLN A 167 20.51 -4.22 -9.72
C GLN A 167 19.51 -3.34 -8.97
N LEU A 168 18.29 -3.82 -8.75
CA LEU A 168 17.29 -3.10 -7.97
C LEU A 168 17.50 -3.24 -6.46
N ILE A 169 18.41 -4.12 -5.98
CA ILE A 169 18.66 -4.31 -4.54
C ILE A 169 18.91 -2.98 -3.83
N SER A 170 19.77 -2.12 -4.40
CA SER A 170 20.11 -0.81 -3.84
C SER A 170 18.99 0.23 -3.88
N SER A 171 17.82 -0.12 -4.43
CA SER A 171 16.64 0.74 -4.48
C SER A 171 15.69 0.52 -3.31
N PHE A 172 15.99 -0.44 -2.42
CA PHE A 172 15.16 -0.80 -1.28
C PHE A 172 15.93 -0.59 0.03
N ASP A 173 15.21 -0.24 1.10
CA ASP A 173 15.78 -0.15 2.45
C ASP A 173 16.26 -1.52 2.94
N ALA A 174 15.60 -2.60 2.51
CA ALA A 174 16.00 -3.96 2.80
C ALA A 174 15.70 -4.94 1.67
N VAL A 175 16.48 -6.02 1.63
CA VAL A 175 16.21 -7.16 0.76
C VAL A 175 16.29 -8.45 1.56
N SER A 176 15.25 -9.28 1.46
CA SER A 176 15.13 -10.55 2.15
C SER A 176 15.47 -11.71 1.22
N PHE A 177 16.54 -12.44 1.53
CA PHE A 177 17.14 -13.47 0.68
C PHE A 177 16.60 -14.86 1.02
N GLY A 178 15.74 -15.39 0.13
CA GLY A 178 15.07 -16.70 0.24
C GLY A 178 15.97 -17.88 -0.04
N TRP A 179 16.97 -18.11 0.83
CA TRP A 179 18.05 -19.07 0.59
C TRP A 179 18.11 -20.22 1.59
N ALA A 180 17.11 -20.35 2.45
CA ALA A 180 16.99 -21.45 3.38
C ALA A 180 15.55 -21.89 3.53
N ARG A 181 15.39 -23.14 3.98
CA ARG A 181 14.07 -23.68 4.27
C ARG A 181 14.08 -24.76 5.35
N ILE A 182 12.88 -25.07 5.82
CA ILE A 182 12.58 -26.34 6.46
C ILE A 182 12.21 -27.34 5.35
N ASN A 183 12.89 -28.49 5.32
CA ASN A 183 12.62 -29.55 4.34
C ASN A 183 11.43 -30.42 4.79
N GLU A 184 11.03 -31.40 3.95
CA GLU A 184 9.90 -32.29 4.23
C GLU A 184 10.07 -33.16 5.50
N ASN A 185 11.31 -33.26 6.03
CA ASN A 185 11.60 -33.97 7.27
C ASN A 185 11.53 -33.07 8.51
N GLY A 186 11.24 -31.78 8.36
CA GLY A 186 11.26 -30.80 9.46
C GLY A 186 12.66 -30.28 9.79
N GLU A 187 13.65 -30.51 8.92
CA GLU A 187 15.05 -30.12 9.16
C GLU A 187 15.38 -28.81 8.46
N PHE A 188 16.12 -27.94 9.14
CA PHE A 188 16.70 -26.75 8.52
C PHE A 188 17.72 -27.14 7.44
N THR A 189 17.66 -26.48 6.30
CA THR A 189 18.58 -26.71 5.19
C THR A 189 18.79 -25.46 4.35
N LEU A 190 19.99 -25.36 3.78
CA LEU A 190 20.35 -24.38 2.75
C LEU A 190 20.20 -24.95 1.33
N GLN A 191 19.62 -26.14 1.20
CA GLN A 191 19.42 -26.82 -0.07
C GLN A 191 17.92 -27.00 -0.35
N GLY A 192 17.54 -26.99 -1.62
CA GLY A 192 16.15 -27.05 -2.02
C GLY A 192 15.99 -26.85 -3.53
N LYS A 193 14.74 -26.90 -4.00
CA LYS A 193 14.41 -26.65 -5.41
C LYS A 193 14.06 -25.17 -5.68
N ASP A 194 13.59 -24.49 -4.65
CA ASP A 194 12.95 -23.16 -4.66
C ASP A 194 13.71 -22.19 -3.75
N PHE A 195 13.98 -22.62 -2.51
CA PHE A 195 14.71 -21.87 -1.49
C PHE A 195 15.99 -22.62 -1.15
N TYR A 196 17.12 -22.06 -1.57
CA TYR A 196 18.43 -22.65 -1.42
C TYR A 196 19.52 -21.58 -1.53
N TRP A 197 20.68 -21.85 -0.95
CA TRP A 197 21.87 -21.03 -1.10
C TRP A 197 22.36 -21.13 -2.55
N PRO A 198 22.33 -20.03 -3.33
CA PRO A 198 22.62 -20.11 -4.75
C PRO A 198 24.09 -20.41 -5.01
N LYS A 199 24.40 -20.89 -6.21
CA LYS A 199 25.78 -20.97 -6.70
C LYS A 199 26.18 -19.62 -7.29
N SER A 200 27.48 -19.34 -7.33
CA SER A 200 28.01 -18.17 -8.02
C SER A 200 27.67 -18.18 -9.51
N ALA A 201 27.43 -17.00 -10.06
CA ALA A 201 27.19 -16.75 -11.47
C ALA A 201 28.37 -15.98 -12.04
N GLY A 202 29.39 -16.70 -12.51
CA GLY A 202 30.68 -16.10 -12.84
C GLY A 202 31.31 -15.49 -11.58
N ASP A 203 31.70 -14.21 -11.66
CA ASP A 203 32.31 -13.48 -10.55
C ASP A 203 31.29 -12.99 -9.50
N VAL A 204 29.99 -13.07 -9.80
CA VAL A 204 28.93 -12.67 -8.86
C VAL A 204 28.65 -13.83 -7.91
N THR A 205 29.03 -13.69 -6.65
CA THR A 205 28.80 -14.69 -5.60
C THR A 205 27.59 -14.32 -4.72
N PRO A 206 26.92 -15.29 -4.07
CA PRO A 206 25.86 -15.02 -3.09
C PRO A 206 26.34 -14.10 -1.96
N GLU A 207 27.53 -14.37 -1.42
CA GLU A 207 28.17 -13.60 -0.35
C GLU A 207 28.49 -12.17 -0.81
N GLY A 208 28.91 -12.03 -2.07
CA GLY A 208 29.15 -10.74 -2.73
C GLY A 208 27.87 -9.92 -2.80
N ILE A 209 26.76 -10.51 -3.25
CA ILE A 209 25.46 -9.83 -3.32
C ILE A 209 25.02 -9.30 -1.94
N VAL A 210 25.16 -10.12 -0.89
CA VAL A 210 24.78 -9.73 0.48
C VAL A 210 25.70 -8.60 0.99
N SER A 211 27.00 -8.69 0.71
CA SER A 211 27.99 -7.68 1.13
C SER A 211 27.81 -6.35 0.39
N GLU A 212 27.54 -6.39 -0.91
CA GLU A 212 27.26 -5.23 -1.75
C GLU A 212 25.95 -4.54 -1.33
N ALA A 213 24.91 -5.31 -1.00
CA ALA A 213 23.66 -4.77 -0.49
C ALA A 213 23.91 -3.93 0.77
N LYS A 214 24.60 -4.50 1.76
CA LYS A 214 24.94 -3.80 3.01
C LYS A 214 25.81 -2.57 2.75
N ALA A 215 26.84 -2.69 1.92
CA ALA A 215 27.73 -1.58 1.59
C ALA A 215 26.99 -0.43 0.86
N GLY A 216 25.96 -0.76 0.07
CA GLY A 216 25.08 0.18 -0.61
C GLY A 216 23.98 0.79 0.25
N GLY A 217 23.90 0.44 1.55
CA GLY A 217 22.90 0.97 2.48
C GLY A 217 21.60 0.15 2.57
N THR A 218 21.43 -0.88 1.74
CA THR A 218 20.31 -1.82 1.83
C THR A 218 20.57 -2.84 2.92
N GLN A 219 19.61 -3.08 3.81
CA GLN A 219 19.73 -4.06 4.89
C GLN A 219 19.45 -5.48 4.35
N PRO A 220 20.45 -6.37 4.26
CA PRO A 220 20.20 -7.76 3.86
C PRO A 220 19.57 -8.55 5.01
N TYR A 221 18.47 -9.26 4.72
CA TYR A 221 17.81 -10.18 5.63
C TYR A 221 17.98 -11.61 5.15
N PHE A 222 18.23 -12.54 6.08
CA PHE A 222 18.27 -13.96 5.79
C PHE A 222 16.88 -14.56 5.95
N MET A 223 16.27 -15.02 4.86
CA MET A 223 14.92 -15.58 4.89
C MET A 223 14.93 -17.10 5.00
N VAL A 224 14.13 -17.63 5.92
CA VAL A 224 13.88 -19.06 6.08
C VAL A 224 12.42 -19.36 5.75
N PHE A 225 12.23 -20.15 4.70
CA PHE A 225 10.90 -20.56 4.25
C PHE A 225 10.48 -21.89 4.88
N ALA A 226 9.21 -22.03 5.23
CA ALA A 226 8.59 -23.31 5.52
C ALA A 226 7.13 -23.30 5.05
N SER A 227 6.63 -24.47 4.65
CA SER A 227 5.20 -24.68 4.44
C SER A 227 4.75 -25.80 5.36
N ASP A 228 3.52 -25.75 5.87
CA ASP A 228 2.96 -26.87 6.64
C ASP A 228 2.01 -27.77 5.82
N ARG A 229 2.12 -27.75 4.50
CA ARG A 229 1.21 -28.52 3.63
C ARG A 229 1.37 -30.03 3.79
N LYS A 230 2.55 -30.52 4.21
CA LYS A 230 2.81 -31.94 4.47
C LYS A 230 3.16 -32.19 5.95
N GLY A 231 2.90 -31.22 6.83
CA GLY A 231 3.21 -31.28 8.26
C GLY A 231 4.69 -31.06 8.61
N GLU A 232 5.51 -30.63 7.65
CA GLU A 232 6.95 -30.50 7.85
C GLU A 232 7.31 -29.36 8.83
N LEU A 233 6.57 -28.25 8.80
CA LEU A 233 6.75 -27.15 9.73
C LEU A 233 6.29 -27.55 11.13
N MET A 234 5.14 -28.20 11.26
CA MET A 234 4.64 -28.66 12.55
C MET A 234 5.53 -29.73 13.18
N LYS A 235 6.11 -30.62 12.38
CA LYS A 235 7.13 -31.55 12.87
C LYS A 235 8.33 -30.82 13.47
N MET A 236 8.83 -29.78 12.80
CA MET A 236 9.90 -28.92 13.32
C MET A 236 9.48 -28.24 14.62
N LEU A 237 8.29 -27.61 14.64
CA LEU A 237 7.76 -26.89 15.81
C LEU A 237 7.51 -27.80 17.02
N GLN A 238 7.08 -29.04 16.83
CA GLN A 238 6.81 -30.00 17.93
C GLN A 238 8.09 -30.62 18.49
N THR A 239 9.15 -30.72 17.69
CA THR A 239 10.37 -31.45 18.06
C THR A 239 11.44 -30.52 18.59
N ALA A 240 11.74 -30.59 19.89
CA ALA A 240 12.72 -29.72 20.55
C ALA A 240 14.10 -29.73 19.86
N GLN A 241 14.55 -30.90 19.40
CA GLN A 241 15.80 -31.03 18.64
C GLN A 241 15.75 -30.29 17.29
N LEU A 242 14.66 -30.40 16.52
CA LEU A 242 14.52 -29.72 15.23
C LEU A 242 14.39 -28.20 15.39
N ARG A 243 13.69 -27.74 16.44
CA ARG A 243 13.67 -26.30 16.80
C ARG A 243 15.08 -25.79 17.07
N GLN A 244 15.85 -26.48 17.91
CA GLN A 244 17.21 -26.08 18.24
C GLN A 244 18.12 -26.09 17.01
N GLN A 245 18.06 -27.14 16.18
CA GLN A 245 18.81 -27.23 14.92
C GLN A 245 18.47 -26.07 13.98
N THR A 246 17.20 -25.66 13.93
CA THR A 246 16.76 -24.51 13.12
C THR A 246 17.34 -23.20 13.66
N ILE A 247 17.26 -22.98 14.97
CA ILE A 247 17.84 -21.78 15.62
C ILE A 247 19.36 -21.73 15.38
N ASP A 248 20.06 -22.85 15.60
CA ASP A 248 21.51 -22.94 15.41
C ASP A 248 21.91 -22.68 13.95
N GLY A 249 21.19 -23.24 13.00
CA GLY A 249 21.43 -23.04 11.56
C GLY A 249 21.21 -21.59 11.13
N ILE A 250 20.17 -20.93 11.65
CA ILE A 250 19.93 -19.50 11.44
C ILE A 250 21.08 -18.68 12.01
N LEU A 251 21.43 -18.88 13.29
CA LEU A 251 22.48 -18.14 13.98
C LEU A 251 23.84 -18.32 13.29
N GLN A 252 24.19 -19.54 12.91
CA GLN A 252 25.42 -19.81 12.17
C GLN A 252 25.46 -19.03 10.85
N THR A 253 24.34 -18.98 10.12
CA THR A 253 24.28 -18.29 8.82
C THR A 253 24.45 -16.77 8.98
N VAL A 254 23.72 -16.15 9.91
CA VAL A 254 23.80 -14.69 10.12
C VAL A 254 25.07 -14.21 10.82
N ARG A 255 25.83 -15.13 11.45
CA ARG A 255 27.19 -14.86 11.96
C ARG A 255 28.25 -14.93 10.85
N ASN A 256 28.04 -15.79 9.86
CA ASN A 256 29.01 -16.00 8.78
C ASN A 256 28.88 -14.99 7.63
N GLN A 257 27.76 -14.25 7.56
CA GLN A 257 27.45 -13.33 6.46
C GLN A 257 26.87 -12.03 7.02
N PRO A 258 27.00 -10.89 6.31
CA PRO A 258 26.66 -9.58 6.86
C PRO A 258 25.15 -9.28 6.87
N PHE A 259 24.31 -10.26 7.17
CA PHE A 259 22.87 -10.07 7.37
C PHE A 259 22.59 -9.14 8.56
N GLU A 260 21.65 -8.21 8.40
CA GLU A 260 21.16 -7.29 9.45
C GLU A 260 19.93 -7.85 10.18
N GLY A 261 19.30 -8.88 9.63
CA GLY A 261 18.14 -9.51 10.23
C GLY A 261 17.79 -10.87 9.64
N VAL A 262 16.75 -11.48 10.19
CA VAL A 262 16.14 -12.73 9.74
C VAL A 262 14.69 -12.48 9.41
N ALA A 263 14.22 -13.08 8.32
CA ALA A 263 12.81 -13.09 7.95
C ALA A 263 12.29 -14.53 8.01
N LEU A 264 11.25 -14.79 8.81
CA LEU A 264 10.59 -16.10 8.82
C LEU A 264 9.37 -16.08 7.92
N ASP A 265 9.39 -16.92 6.89
CA ASP A 265 8.28 -17.16 5.97
C ASP A 265 7.70 -18.54 6.24
N PHE A 266 7.09 -18.68 7.41
CA PHE A 266 6.54 -19.95 7.91
C PHE A 266 5.04 -19.98 7.63
N GLU A 267 4.69 -20.68 6.57
CA GLU A 267 3.36 -20.70 5.99
C GLU A 267 2.56 -21.97 6.32
N GLY A 268 1.24 -21.89 6.16
CA GLY A 268 0.37 -23.07 6.21
C GLY A 268 -0.31 -23.34 7.55
N LEU A 269 0.08 -22.63 8.61
CA LEU A 269 -0.46 -22.86 9.96
C LEU A 269 -1.91 -22.40 10.11
N GLY A 270 -2.73 -23.26 10.70
CA GLY A 270 -4.11 -23.04 11.10
C GLY A 270 -5.11 -23.06 9.96
N LEU A 271 -4.83 -23.85 8.91
CA LEU A 271 -5.80 -24.16 7.86
C LEU A 271 -6.84 -25.19 8.32
N SER A 272 -6.38 -26.14 9.13
CA SER A 272 -7.12 -27.27 9.69
C SER A 272 -6.38 -27.77 10.92
N GLY A 273 -6.87 -28.81 11.61
CA GLY A 273 -6.16 -29.38 12.76
C GLY A 273 -6.35 -28.60 14.05
N ASP A 274 -5.35 -28.64 14.93
CA ASP A 274 -5.38 -27.98 16.24
C ASP A 274 -4.76 -26.58 16.13
N ILE A 275 -5.60 -25.63 15.72
CA ILE A 275 -5.21 -24.23 15.48
C ILE A 275 -4.55 -23.59 16.71
N GLU A 276 -5.02 -23.93 17.93
CA GLU A 276 -4.48 -23.35 19.15
C GLU A 276 -3.11 -23.96 19.51
N LEU A 277 -2.92 -25.26 19.25
CA LEU A 277 -1.61 -25.89 19.36
C LEU A 277 -0.61 -25.27 18.37
N GLU A 278 -0.99 -25.15 17.10
CA GLU A 278 -0.15 -24.59 16.04
C GLU A 278 0.27 -23.15 16.36
N LYS A 279 -0.71 -22.33 16.76
CA LYS A 279 -0.51 -20.94 17.19
C LYS A 279 0.44 -20.86 18.38
N ARG A 280 0.23 -21.68 19.42
CA ARG A 280 1.09 -21.72 20.60
C ARG A 280 2.52 -22.11 20.22
N LEU A 281 2.70 -23.20 19.48
CA LEU A 281 4.03 -23.71 19.15
C LEU A 281 4.83 -22.75 18.27
N TYR A 282 4.19 -22.08 17.30
CA TYR A 282 4.87 -21.06 16.50
C TYR A 282 5.26 -19.85 17.36
N THR A 283 4.38 -19.41 18.25
CA THR A 283 4.66 -18.31 19.19
C THR A 283 5.81 -18.68 20.13
N GLU A 284 5.85 -19.89 20.67
CA GLU A 284 6.94 -20.41 21.50
C GLU A 284 8.27 -20.46 20.74
N PHE A 285 8.27 -20.91 19.48
CA PHE A 285 9.47 -20.92 18.65
C PHE A 285 10.00 -19.49 18.40
N VAL A 286 9.13 -18.55 18.07
CA VAL A 286 9.50 -17.13 17.91
C VAL A 286 10.04 -16.55 19.22
N GLY A 287 9.45 -16.92 20.37
CA GLY A 287 9.95 -16.55 21.70
C GLY A 287 11.32 -17.14 22.05
N GLN A 288 11.72 -18.26 21.43
CA GLN A 288 13.07 -18.81 21.55
C GLN A 288 14.06 -18.11 20.60
N LEU A 289 13.63 -17.80 19.37
CA LEU A 289 14.50 -17.23 18.34
C LEU A 289 14.76 -15.73 18.52
N ALA A 290 13.74 -14.93 18.83
CA ALA A 290 13.87 -13.46 18.86
C ALA A 290 14.95 -12.98 19.85
N PRO A 291 14.99 -13.46 21.11
CA PRO A 291 16.00 -12.99 22.08
C PRO A 291 17.43 -13.31 21.65
N VAL A 292 17.66 -14.48 21.06
CA VAL A 292 19.02 -14.88 20.62
C VAL A 292 19.45 -14.10 19.37
N LEU A 293 18.53 -13.74 18.47
CA LEU A 293 18.83 -12.85 17.35
C LEU A 293 19.13 -11.42 17.82
N HIS A 294 18.33 -10.89 18.76
CA HIS A 294 18.55 -9.56 19.32
C HIS A 294 19.87 -9.45 20.08
N GLN A 295 20.31 -10.51 20.76
CA GLN A 295 21.65 -10.58 21.38
C GLN A 295 22.78 -10.49 20.35
N GLU A 296 22.57 -11.00 19.13
CA GLU A 296 23.49 -10.86 17.99
C GLU A 296 23.33 -9.53 17.25
N GLY A 297 22.48 -8.63 17.75
CA GLY A 297 22.16 -7.36 17.09
C GLY A 297 21.39 -7.51 15.78
N LYS A 298 20.71 -8.65 15.57
CA LYS A 298 19.94 -8.94 14.36
C LYS A 298 18.45 -8.68 14.60
N LYS A 299 17.78 -8.09 13.61
CA LYS A 299 16.32 -7.92 13.61
C LYS A 299 15.59 -9.23 13.27
N LEU A 300 14.33 -9.34 13.70
CA LEU A 300 13.42 -10.40 13.30
C LEU A 300 12.17 -9.82 12.63
N SER A 301 11.93 -10.21 11.38
CA SER A 301 10.69 -9.95 10.66
C SER A 301 9.91 -11.26 10.47
N LEU A 302 8.59 -11.23 10.66
CA LEU A 302 7.74 -12.40 10.40
C LEU A 302 6.80 -12.11 9.24
N ILE A 303 6.71 -13.06 8.30
CA ILE A 303 5.84 -12.98 7.14
C ILE A 303 4.65 -13.89 7.41
N LEU A 304 3.45 -13.31 7.46
CA LEU A 304 2.25 -13.97 7.98
C LEU A 304 1.13 -13.95 6.96
N HIS A 305 0.36 -15.05 6.93
CA HIS A 305 -0.94 -15.08 6.25
C HIS A 305 -1.87 -14.00 6.81
N PRO A 306 -2.64 -13.30 5.97
CA PRO A 306 -3.39 -12.12 6.39
C PRO A 306 -4.54 -12.49 7.34
N PRO A 307 -4.95 -11.63 8.28
CA PRO A 307 -5.97 -11.98 9.28
C PRO A 307 -7.35 -12.35 8.70
N ASN A 308 -7.68 -11.85 7.50
CA ASN A 308 -8.91 -12.21 6.76
C ASN A 308 -8.73 -13.42 5.82
N GLY A 309 -7.55 -14.06 5.79
CA GLY A 309 -7.29 -15.30 5.07
C GLY A 309 -7.78 -16.54 5.82
N SER A 310 -7.62 -17.73 5.21
CA SER A 310 -8.09 -19.00 5.80
C SER A 310 -7.22 -19.51 6.94
N TYR A 311 -5.94 -19.13 6.99
CA TYR A 311 -4.96 -19.61 7.96
C TYR A 311 -5.04 -18.83 9.28
N LYS A 312 -5.33 -19.52 10.39
CA LYS A 312 -5.57 -18.91 11.71
C LYS A 312 -4.50 -19.24 12.77
N GLY A 313 -3.38 -19.84 12.36
CA GLY A 313 -2.33 -20.34 13.26
C GLY A 313 -1.34 -19.29 13.75
N TYR A 314 -1.69 -18.00 13.74
CA TYR A 314 -0.75 -16.90 14.05
C TYR A 314 -1.32 -15.99 15.13
N ASP A 315 -0.62 -15.86 16.27
CA ASP A 315 -0.97 -14.90 17.31
C ASP A 315 -0.32 -13.54 17.01
N TYR A 316 -1.01 -12.73 16.21
CA TYR A 316 -0.48 -11.43 15.75
C TYR A 316 -0.03 -10.53 16.92
N ALA A 317 -0.78 -10.53 18.02
CA ALA A 317 -0.46 -9.68 19.18
C ALA A 317 0.84 -10.14 19.84
N GLN A 318 0.95 -11.42 20.21
CA GLN A 318 2.16 -11.95 20.85
C GLN A 318 3.38 -11.90 19.91
N LEU A 319 3.19 -12.28 18.63
CA LEU A 319 4.26 -12.24 17.63
C LEU A 319 4.78 -10.81 17.42
N SER A 320 3.91 -9.80 17.36
CA SER A 320 4.32 -8.39 17.21
C SER A 320 5.07 -7.81 18.42
N ALA A 321 4.87 -8.40 19.61
CA ALA A 321 5.59 -8.00 20.81
C ALA A 321 7.06 -8.46 20.77
N MET A 322 7.35 -9.56 20.09
CA MET A 322 8.68 -10.18 20.01
C MET A 322 9.44 -9.81 18.73
N ALA A 323 8.74 -9.69 17.60
CA ALA A 323 9.35 -9.33 16.33
C ALA A 323 9.54 -7.80 16.19
N ASP A 324 10.53 -7.42 15.40
CA ASP A 324 10.75 -6.03 14.99
C ASP A 324 9.67 -5.60 14.00
N ASP A 325 9.31 -6.48 13.06
CA ASP A 325 8.35 -6.21 11.99
C ASP A 325 7.43 -7.40 11.69
N LEU A 326 6.20 -7.11 11.30
CA LEU A 326 5.26 -8.06 10.72
C LEU A 326 4.92 -7.66 9.28
N ILE A 327 5.14 -8.58 8.35
CA ILE A 327 4.77 -8.46 6.94
C ILE A 327 3.51 -9.27 6.71
N ILE A 328 2.41 -8.61 6.31
CA ILE A 328 1.15 -9.31 6.00
C ILE A 328 1.08 -9.65 4.51
N MET A 329 0.88 -10.93 4.19
CA MET A 329 0.71 -11.41 2.81
C MET A 329 -0.72 -11.14 2.31
N ALA A 330 -1.08 -9.87 2.16
CA ALA A 330 -2.43 -9.46 1.73
C ALA A 330 -2.61 -9.63 0.20
N TYR A 331 -2.46 -10.85 -0.28
CA TYR A 331 -2.61 -11.28 -1.68
C TYR A 331 -3.08 -12.74 -1.76
N ASP A 332 -3.25 -13.27 -2.98
CA ASP A 332 -3.88 -14.57 -3.27
C ASP A 332 -5.36 -14.66 -2.84
N TYR A 333 -6.12 -13.54 -2.90
CA TYR A 333 -7.56 -13.53 -2.61
C TYR A 333 -8.43 -14.03 -3.77
N GLY A 334 -7.90 -13.98 -5.00
CA GLY A 334 -8.65 -14.22 -6.22
C GLY A 334 -7.93 -15.14 -7.20
N GLN A 335 -8.17 -14.90 -8.50
CA GLN A 335 -7.51 -15.65 -9.55
C GLN A 335 -6.03 -15.26 -9.62
N LYS A 336 -5.15 -16.26 -9.66
CA LYS A 336 -3.70 -16.05 -9.83
C LYS A 336 -3.39 -15.19 -11.05
N GLY A 337 -2.48 -14.24 -10.88
CA GLY A 337 -2.03 -13.33 -11.94
C GLY A 337 -2.98 -12.16 -12.21
N GLN A 338 -4.06 -12.02 -11.45
CA GLN A 338 -4.94 -10.85 -11.50
C GLN A 338 -4.66 -9.92 -10.32
N PRO A 339 -4.83 -8.60 -10.48
CA PRO A 339 -4.68 -7.65 -9.38
C PRO A 339 -5.56 -8.00 -8.19
N GLU A 340 -5.02 -7.87 -6.99
CA GLU A 340 -5.73 -8.25 -5.77
C GLU A 340 -6.92 -7.31 -5.52
N ASN A 341 -8.00 -7.82 -4.95
CA ASN A 341 -9.15 -7.00 -4.59
C ASN A 341 -8.75 -5.99 -3.49
N LEU A 342 -8.87 -4.68 -3.77
CA LEU A 342 -8.45 -3.64 -2.83
C LEU A 342 -9.25 -3.61 -1.52
N ASP A 343 -10.54 -3.99 -1.53
CA ASP A 343 -11.34 -4.08 -0.31
C ASP A 343 -10.84 -5.19 0.60
N LYS A 344 -10.39 -6.31 0.02
CA LYS A 344 -9.77 -7.41 0.78
C LYS A 344 -8.42 -7.03 1.37
N VAL A 345 -7.59 -6.31 0.62
CA VAL A 345 -6.33 -5.76 1.14
C VAL A 345 -6.59 -4.76 2.27
N ASN A 346 -7.56 -3.86 2.07
CA ASN A 346 -7.96 -2.88 3.07
C ASN A 346 -8.50 -3.54 4.35
N GLU A 347 -9.36 -4.56 4.23
CA GLU A 347 -9.86 -5.36 5.35
C GLU A 347 -8.71 -6.02 6.13
N ALA A 348 -7.73 -6.61 5.43
CA ALA A 348 -6.58 -7.25 6.06
C ALA A 348 -5.75 -6.26 6.91
N ILE A 349 -5.48 -5.07 6.36
CA ILE A 349 -4.77 -3.99 7.07
C ILE A 349 -5.54 -3.59 8.33
N GLN A 350 -6.84 -3.33 8.21
CA GLN A 350 -7.67 -2.93 9.36
C GLN A 350 -7.71 -3.99 10.46
N LEU A 351 -7.76 -5.28 10.11
CA LEU A 351 -7.74 -6.37 11.09
C LEU A 351 -6.37 -6.53 11.75
N ALA A 352 -5.29 -6.38 10.99
CA ALA A 352 -3.93 -6.45 11.53
C ALA A 352 -3.67 -5.29 12.52
N LEU A 353 -4.09 -4.07 12.19
CA LEU A 353 -3.93 -2.88 13.04
C LEU A 353 -4.68 -2.94 14.38
N LYS A 354 -5.63 -3.88 14.56
CA LYS A 354 -6.24 -4.13 15.87
C LYS A 354 -5.30 -4.82 16.86
N GLN A 355 -4.24 -5.44 16.36
CA GLN A 355 -3.34 -6.31 17.12
C GLN A 355 -1.87 -5.90 17.00
N VAL A 356 -1.52 -5.17 15.94
CA VAL A 356 -0.14 -4.81 15.59
C VAL A 356 -0.01 -3.28 15.52
N PRO A 357 0.98 -2.68 16.19
CA PRO A 357 1.27 -1.26 16.02
C PRO A 357 1.63 -0.94 14.56
N LYS A 358 1.10 0.16 14.02
CA LYS A 358 1.27 0.53 12.59
C LYS A 358 2.73 0.69 12.18
N GLU A 359 3.58 1.12 13.12
CA GLU A 359 5.03 1.30 12.98
C GLU A 359 5.82 -0.01 12.85
N LYS A 360 5.19 -1.16 13.12
CA LYS A 360 5.76 -2.50 12.89
C LYS A 360 5.11 -3.24 11.72
N LEU A 361 4.02 -2.70 11.16
CA LEU A 361 3.24 -3.38 10.13
C LEU A 361 3.69 -2.98 8.73
N ILE A 362 4.04 -3.98 7.91
CA ILE A 362 4.45 -3.83 6.51
C ILE A 362 3.44 -4.56 5.63
N LEU A 363 2.96 -3.89 4.57
CA LEU A 363 2.04 -4.49 3.61
C LEU A 363 2.81 -5.31 2.56
N GLY A 364 2.59 -6.62 2.49
CA GLY A 364 3.08 -7.46 1.40
C GLY A 364 2.28 -7.27 0.12
N ILE A 365 2.98 -7.13 -1.00
CA ILE A 365 2.43 -6.93 -2.34
C ILE A 365 3.02 -7.98 -3.28
N SER A 366 2.16 -8.76 -3.94
CA SER A 366 2.57 -9.76 -4.94
C SER A 366 2.76 -9.12 -6.31
N MET A 367 4.00 -9.10 -6.80
CA MET A 367 4.37 -8.69 -8.16
C MET A 367 3.97 -9.73 -9.21
N GLY A 368 3.55 -10.92 -8.79
CA GLY A 368 2.85 -11.85 -9.67
C GLY A 368 1.41 -11.43 -9.97
N SER A 369 0.80 -10.61 -9.10
CA SER A 369 -0.57 -10.11 -9.23
C SER A 369 -0.64 -8.66 -9.73
N GLU A 370 0.31 -7.82 -9.30
CA GLU A 370 0.29 -6.38 -9.52
C GLU A 370 1.20 -5.91 -10.67
N ASN A 371 0.88 -4.77 -11.25
CA ASN A 371 1.65 -4.13 -12.32
C ASN A 371 1.66 -2.59 -12.16
N ALA A 372 2.28 -1.89 -13.11
CA ALA A 372 2.37 -0.42 -13.13
C ALA A 372 1.04 0.31 -12.88
N GLY A 373 -0.08 -0.21 -13.38
CA GLY A 373 -1.40 0.40 -13.20
C GLY A 373 -2.03 0.18 -11.81
N THR A 374 -1.56 -0.80 -11.04
CA THR A 374 -2.23 -1.25 -9.81
C THR A 374 -1.37 -1.15 -8.56
N ILE A 375 -0.04 -1.17 -8.69
CA ILE A 375 0.92 -1.12 -7.57
C ILE A 375 0.68 0.07 -6.63
N ASN A 376 0.44 1.27 -7.19
CA ASN A 376 0.25 2.48 -6.40
C ASN A 376 -1.07 2.50 -5.62
N SER A 377 -2.05 1.68 -6.00
CA SER A 377 -3.28 1.54 -5.21
C SER A 377 -3.03 0.78 -3.91
N LYS A 378 -2.11 -0.19 -3.93
CA LYS A 378 -1.67 -0.93 -2.72
C LYS A 378 -0.82 -0.04 -1.82
N ILE A 379 0.14 0.67 -2.39
CA ILE A 379 0.98 1.63 -1.66
C ILE A 379 0.11 2.75 -1.07
N GLY A 380 -0.91 3.20 -1.79
CA GLY A 380 -1.90 4.16 -1.30
C GLY A 380 -2.61 3.71 -0.01
N LEU A 381 -2.99 2.43 0.09
CA LEU A 381 -3.54 1.87 1.34
C LEU A 381 -2.51 1.89 2.47
N ALA A 382 -1.25 1.53 2.21
CA ALA A 382 -0.20 1.61 3.22
C ALA A 382 0.02 3.06 3.72
N LYS A 383 0.03 4.03 2.81
CA LYS A 383 0.11 5.48 3.14
C LYS A 383 -1.06 5.91 4.01
N ARG A 384 -2.29 5.58 3.61
CA ARG A 384 -3.54 5.93 4.30
C ARG A 384 -3.55 5.50 5.76
N TYR A 385 -3.11 4.27 6.02
CA TYR A 385 -3.08 3.72 7.38
C TYR A 385 -1.83 4.09 8.17
N GLY A 386 -0.87 4.79 7.54
CA GLY A 386 0.38 5.15 8.17
C GLY A 386 1.19 3.93 8.61
N LEU A 387 1.18 2.88 7.79
CA LEU A 387 1.98 1.68 7.98
C LEU A 387 3.48 2.02 7.93
N LYS A 388 4.32 1.17 8.51
CA LYS A 388 5.77 1.29 8.42
C LYS A 388 6.23 1.36 6.97
N GLY A 389 5.65 0.49 6.12
CA GLY A 389 6.16 0.29 4.79
C GLY A 389 5.39 -0.70 3.94
N VAL A 390 6.00 -1.05 2.80
CA VAL A 390 5.55 -2.08 1.87
C VAL A 390 6.67 -3.08 1.60
N SER A 391 6.29 -4.32 1.27
CA SER A 391 7.23 -5.32 0.78
C SER A 391 6.78 -5.91 -0.55
N LEU A 392 7.72 -6.18 -1.45
CA LEU A 392 7.43 -6.66 -2.80
C LEU A 392 7.89 -8.11 -2.97
N TRP A 393 6.93 -9.01 -3.15
CA TRP A 393 7.16 -10.39 -3.56
C TRP A 393 7.01 -10.49 -5.08
N ARG A 394 8.09 -10.40 -5.88
CA ARG A 394 9.51 -10.39 -5.52
C ARG A 394 10.33 -9.75 -6.65
N LEU A 395 11.61 -9.51 -6.42
CA LEU A 395 12.57 -9.22 -7.48
C LEU A 395 12.54 -10.31 -8.55
N GLY A 396 12.79 -9.94 -9.80
CA GLY A 396 12.61 -10.76 -11.00
C GLY A 396 11.23 -10.63 -11.64
N LEU A 397 10.27 -9.97 -10.98
CA LEU A 397 8.90 -9.78 -11.45
C LEU A 397 8.44 -8.31 -11.44
N ILE A 398 9.25 -7.37 -10.92
CA ILE A 398 8.80 -5.98 -10.78
C ILE A 398 8.64 -5.34 -12.17
N GLY A 399 9.70 -5.43 -12.98
CA GLY A 399 9.81 -4.76 -14.27
C GLY A 399 9.97 -3.24 -14.14
N GLU A 400 10.69 -2.65 -15.09
CA GLU A 400 10.95 -1.22 -15.13
C GLU A 400 9.67 -0.35 -15.09
N PRO A 401 8.59 -0.64 -15.85
CA PRO A 401 7.39 0.21 -15.81
C PRO A 401 6.77 0.28 -14.41
N THR A 402 6.69 -0.85 -13.71
CA THR A 402 6.09 -0.90 -12.37
C THR A 402 6.98 -0.22 -11.34
N TYR A 403 8.30 -0.40 -11.44
CA TYR A 403 9.27 0.29 -10.58
C TYR A 403 9.18 1.82 -10.75
N LEU A 404 9.08 2.31 -11.98
CA LEU A 404 8.93 3.75 -12.26
C LEU A 404 7.60 4.32 -11.71
N GLU A 405 6.51 3.57 -11.77
CA GLU A 405 5.25 4.00 -11.14
C GLU A 405 5.34 4.02 -9.62
N MET A 406 5.97 3.00 -9.01
CA MET A 406 6.18 2.94 -7.56
C MET A 406 6.93 4.16 -7.03
N LYS A 407 7.95 4.65 -7.76
CA LYS A 407 8.71 5.86 -7.43
C LYS A 407 7.87 7.15 -7.37
N LYS A 408 6.66 7.15 -7.92
CA LYS A 408 5.72 8.27 -7.79
C LYS A 408 4.92 8.24 -6.49
N ALA A 409 4.92 7.12 -5.76
CA ALA A 409 4.17 6.93 -4.53
C ALA A 409 5.05 6.80 -3.29
N VAL A 410 6.29 6.34 -3.44
CA VAL A 410 7.29 6.21 -2.37
C VAL A 410 8.41 7.22 -2.61
N ALA A 411 8.78 7.96 -1.57
CA ALA A 411 10.00 8.77 -1.60
C ALA A 411 11.19 7.83 -1.40
N MET A 412 11.95 7.59 -2.46
CA MET A 412 13.15 6.74 -2.48
C MET A 412 14.41 7.57 -2.56
#